data_AF-A0A1H4UHK8-F1
#
_entry.id   AF-A0A1H4UHK8-F1
#
_cell.length_a   1.000
_cell.length_b   1.000
_cell.length_c   1.000
_cell.angle_alpha   90.00
_cell.angle_beta   90.00
_cell.angle_gamma   90.00
#
_symmetry.space_group_name_H-M   'P 1'
#
loop_
_entity.id
_entity.type
_entity.pdbx_description
1 polymer ?
#
loop_
_entity_poly.entity_id
_entity_poly.type
_entity_poly.pdbx_seq_one_letter_code
_entity_poly.pdbx_strand_id
1 'polypeptide(L)'
;MLNYWSDHNQRVYLPTLFDYLNYKLLATDKKYVVYGKSGFYYVVIKTDKGFLYYNTQQPELKLQASDLVEEYVAKIEGREVKGLWGKLHNKFNEYLDKECDLLLNTEEIALEIVDTNFNHFLLLNIPFSSQANANNSKEVDKLYKG
;
A
#
# COMPACT_ATOMS: atom_id res chain seq x y z
N MET A 1 12.25 18.91 12.71
CA MET A 1 10.94 18.83 12.02
C MET A 1 10.64 17.38 11.60
N LEU A 2 11.62 16.63 11.07
CA LEU A 2 11.50 15.17 10.85
C LEU A 2 11.08 14.39 12.12
N ASN A 3 11.69 14.70 13.28
CA ASN A 3 11.35 14.03 14.54
C ASN A 3 9.86 14.08 14.88
N TYR A 4 9.18 15.19 14.56
CA TYR A 4 7.75 15.33 14.78
C TYR A 4 6.93 14.34 13.95
N TRP A 5 7.36 14.01 12.74
CA TRP A 5 6.68 13.03 11.89
C TRP A 5 6.95 11.60 12.33
N SER A 6 8.20 11.30 12.69
CA SER A 6 8.60 9.98 13.17
C SER A 6 7.80 9.56 14.42
N ASP A 7 7.55 10.51 15.33
CA ASP A 7 6.79 10.26 16.56
C ASP A 7 5.30 9.94 16.30
N HIS A 8 4.79 10.28 15.12
CA HIS A 8 3.38 10.13 14.75
C HIS A 8 3.14 9.07 13.68
N ASN A 9 4.17 8.39 13.20
CA ASN A 9 4.09 7.39 12.12
C ASN A 9 2.97 6.36 12.32
N GLN A 10 2.79 5.90 13.56
CA GLN A 10 1.80 4.88 13.91
C GLN A 10 0.35 5.38 13.77
N ARG A 11 0.14 6.69 13.86
CA ARG A 11 -1.19 7.31 13.76
C ARG A 11 -1.57 7.60 12.32
N VAL A 12 -0.62 7.61 11.38
CA VAL A 12 -0.89 8.01 9.99
C VAL A 12 -1.54 6.88 9.22
N TYR A 13 -2.72 7.15 8.66
CA TYR A 13 -3.35 6.27 7.70
C TYR A 13 -2.66 6.37 6.33
N LEU A 14 -1.78 5.40 6.03
CA LEU A 14 -0.98 5.41 4.80
C LEU A 14 -1.80 5.47 3.50
N PRO A 15 -2.93 4.75 3.33
CA PRO A 15 -3.69 4.80 2.08
C PRO A 15 -4.07 6.23 1.65
N THR A 16 -4.58 7.06 2.58
CA THR A 16 -4.86 8.46 2.26
C THR A 16 -3.60 9.26 1.93
N LEU A 17 -2.49 8.99 2.60
CA LEU A 17 -1.24 9.69 2.29
C LEU A 17 -0.76 9.34 0.86
N PHE A 18 -0.87 8.07 0.45
CA PHE A 18 -0.60 7.64 -0.93
C PHE A 18 -1.50 8.36 -1.93
N ASP A 19 -2.81 8.43 -1.66
CA ASP A 19 -3.78 9.15 -2.50
C ASP A 19 -3.45 10.64 -2.62
N TYR A 20 -3.16 11.30 -1.49
CA TYR A 20 -2.79 12.72 -1.45
C TYR A 20 -1.53 13.02 -2.27
N LEU A 21 -0.55 12.12 -2.20
CA LEU A 21 0.68 12.22 -2.96
C LEU A 21 0.51 11.78 -4.43
N ASN A 22 -0.71 11.54 -4.90
CA ASN A 22 -1.05 11.14 -6.27
C ASN A 22 -0.38 9.82 -6.70
N TYR A 23 -0.30 8.85 -5.80
CA TYR A 23 -0.01 7.48 -6.17
C TYR A 23 -1.30 6.83 -6.66
N LYS A 24 -1.22 6.04 -7.73
CA LYS A 24 -2.40 5.39 -8.30
C LYS A 24 -2.69 4.10 -7.54
N LEU A 25 -3.89 3.92 -7.00
CA LEU A 25 -4.36 2.63 -6.51
C LEU A 25 -4.45 1.63 -7.67
N LEU A 26 -3.80 0.47 -7.53
CA LEU A 26 -3.72 -0.56 -8.58
C LEU A 26 -4.44 -1.85 -8.21
N ALA A 27 -4.36 -2.26 -6.95
CA ALA A 27 -5.01 -3.47 -6.46
C ALA A 27 -5.30 -3.37 -4.96
N THR A 28 -6.35 -4.04 -4.53
CA THR A 28 -6.75 -4.15 -3.14
C THR A 28 -6.94 -5.62 -2.80
N ASP A 29 -6.38 -6.05 -1.67
CA ASP A 29 -6.62 -7.33 -1.01
C ASP A 29 -6.97 -7.04 0.45
N LYS A 30 -7.58 -8.01 1.14
CA LYS A 30 -7.91 -7.87 2.56
C LYS A 30 -6.68 -7.67 3.46
N LYS A 31 -5.48 -8.08 3.02
CA LYS A 31 -4.23 -7.96 3.79
C LYS A 31 -3.33 -6.82 3.33
N TYR A 32 -3.51 -6.34 2.10
CA TYR A 32 -2.62 -5.32 1.54
C TYR A 32 -3.27 -4.51 0.42
N VAL A 33 -2.68 -3.36 0.14
CA VAL A 33 -3.06 -2.51 -1.00
C VAL A 33 -1.84 -2.22 -1.84
N VAL A 34 -1.99 -2.18 -3.16
CA VAL A 34 -0.91 -1.88 -4.10
C VAL A 34 -1.13 -0.52 -4.74
N TYR A 35 -0.12 0.33 -4.64
CA TYR A 35 -0.05 1.64 -5.26
C TYR A 35 1.07 1.68 -6.32
N GLY A 36 0.84 2.42 -7.40
CA GLY A 36 1.79 2.61 -8.49
C GLY A 36 2.13 4.08 -8.71
N LYS A 37 3.41 4.37 -8.94
CA LYS A 37 3.87 5.69 -9.35
C LYS A 37 5.17 5.63 -10.13
N SER A 38 5.19 6.24 -11.32
CA SER A 38 6.38 6.36 -12.16
C SER A 38 7.13 5.04 -12.39
N GLY A 39 6.41 3.94 -12.60
CA GLY A 39 6.99 2.61 -12.83
C GLY A 39 7.40 1.85 -11.56
N PHE A 40 7.27 2.46 -10.38
CA PHE A 40 7.48 1.80 -9.09
C PHE A 40 6.16 1.36 -8.48
N TYR A 41 6.20 0.25 -7.76
CA TYR A 41 5.05 -0.35 -7.08
C TYR A 41 5.33 -0.44 -5.59
N TYR A 42 4.35 -0.03 -4.80
CA TYR A 42 4.42 0.03 -3.36
C TYR A 42 3.25 -0.76 -2.79
N VAL A 43 3.51 -1.48 -1.70
CA VAL A 43 2.50 -2.27 -1.01
C VAL A 43 2.33 -1.70 0.38
N VAL A 44 1.09 -1.37 0.74
CA VAL A 44 0.69 -0.89 2.07
C VAL A 44 0.07 -2.05 2.83
N ILE A 45 0.47 -2.20 4.10
CA ILE A 45 -0.03 -3.22 5.02
C ILE A 45 -0.36 -2.57 6.37
N LYS A 46 -1.23 -3.22 7.14
CA LYS A 46 -1.56 -2.83 8.51
C LYS A 46 -0.96 -3.83 9.49
N THR A 47 -0.23 -3.34 10.49
CA THR A 47 0.30 -4.14 11.60
C THR A 47 -0.36 -3.72 12.91
N ASP A 48 -0.02 -4.40 14.00
CA ASP A 48 -0.40 -4.04 15.37
C ASP A 48 0.14 -2.66 15.79
N LYS A 49 1.21 -2.19 15.15
CA LYS A 49 1.88 -0.91 15.41
C LYS A 49 1.49 0.20 14.43
N GLY A 50 0.52 -0.04 13.54
CA GLY A 50 0.06 0.93 12.55
C GLY A 50 0.37 0.50 11.11
N PHE A 51 0.37 1.45 10.18
CA PHE A 51 0.58 1.15 8.77
C PHE A 51 2.06 1.16 8.40
N LEU A 52 2.46 0.19 7.58
CA LEU A 52 3.77 0.12 6.95
C LEU A 52 3.60 0.01 5.44
N TYR A 53 4.63 0.40 4.70
CA TYR A 53 4.70 0.11 3.27
C TYR A 53 6.08 -0.39 2.86
N TYR A 54 6.18 -0.93 1.65
CA TYR A 54 7.46 -1.32 1.06
C TYR A 54 7.39 -1.24 -0.46
N ASN A 55 8.55 -1.10 -1.10
CA ASN A 55 8.68 -1.22 -2.55
C ASN A 55 8.71 -2.71 -2.94
N THR A 56 8.02 -3.10 -4.01
CA THR A 56 8.00 -4.52 -4.46
C THR A 56 9.37 -5.07 -4.85
N GLN A 57 10.35 -4.21 -5.14
CA GLN A 57 11.74 -4.59 -5.41
C GLN A 57 12.56 -4.89 -4.15
N GLN A 58 12.12 -4.39 -2.98
CA GLN A 58 12.80 -4.58 -1.68
C GLN A 58 11.75 -4.86 -0.59
N PRO A 59 11.02 -5.99 -0.68
CA PRO A 59 9.90 -6.27 0.22
C PRO A 59 10.31 -6.46 1.68
N GLU A 60 11.57 -6.74 1.97
CA GLU A 60 12.16 -6.81 3.31
C GLU A 60 12.29 -5.45 3.98
N LEU A 61 12.40 -4.35 3.21
CA LEU A 61 12.53 -3.01 3.75
C LEU A 61 11.16 -2.39 4.00
N LYS A 62 10.71 -2.46 5.26
CA LYS A 62 9.47 -1.82 5.71
C LYS A 62 9.71 -0.36 6.08
N LEU A 63 8.91 0.50 5.51
CA LEU A 63 8.96 1.95 5.66
C LEU A 63 7.66 2.47 6.27
N GLN A 64 7.75 3.64 6.89
CA GLN A 64 6.68 4.32 7.60
C GLN A 64 6.28 5.61 6.90
N ALA A 65 5.20 6.26 7.34
CA ALA A 65 4.68 7.46 6.70
C ALA A 65 5.72 8.60 6.56
N SER A 66 6.59 8.79 7.56
CA SER A 66 7.67 9.78 7.49
C SER A 66 8.63 9.52 6.33
N ASP A 67 8.94 8.24 6.06
CA ASP A 67 9.87 7.85 5.00
C ASP A 67 9.26 8.14 3.62
N LEU A 68 7.95 7.93 3.46
CA LEU A 68 7.24 8.26 2.23
C LEU A 68 7.25 9.76 1.95
N VAL A 69 7.06 10.55 3.01
CA VAL A 69 7.13 12.01 2.92
C VAL A 69 8.54 12.46 2.56
N GLU A 70 9.56 11.94 3.24
CA GLU A 70 10.96 12.27 2.95
C GLU A 70 11.33 11.91 1.51
N GLU A 71 10.97 10.71 1.05
CA GLU A 71 11.20 10.26 -0.32
C GLU A 71 10.49 11.17 -1.34
N TYR A 72 9.23 11.51 -1.09
CA TYR A 72 8.45 12.37 -1.98
C TYR A 72 9.06 13.76 -2.09
N VAL A 73 9.48 14.34 -0.97
CA VAL A 73 10.04 15.69 -0.97
C VAL A 73 11.45 15.71 -1.56
N ALA A 74 12.30 14.73 -1.27
CA ALA A 74 13.62 14.62 -1.89
C ALA A 74 13.53 14.57 -3.43
N LYS A 75 12.53 13.89 -3.98
CA LYS A 75 12.27 13.83 -5.43
C LYS A 75 11.79 15.17 -6.02
N ILE A 76 11.23 16.04 -5.19
CA ILE A 76 10.60 17.31 -5.60
C ILE A 76 11.48 18.52 -5.30
N GLU A 77 12.33 18.49 -4.28
CA GLU A 77 13.27 19.58 -3.95
C GLU A 77 14.34 19.82 -5.02
N GLY A 78 14.57 18.86 -5.93
CA GLY A 78 15.29 19.11 -7.18
C GLY A 78 14.55 19.99 -8.20
N ARG A 79 13.29 20.36 -7.94
CA ARG A 79 12.41 21.17 -8.79
C ARG A 79 11.68 22.24 -7.96
N GLU A 80 12.38 23.22 -7.41
CA GLU A 80 11.82 24.47 -6.83
C GLU A 80 10.47 24.33 -6.08
N VAL A 81 10.42 23.68 -4.92
CA VAL A 81 9.17 23.66 -4.12
C VAL A 81 9.35 24.13 -2.68
N LYS A 82 9.74 25.40 -2.54
CA LYS A 82 9.46 26.14 -1.30
C LYS A 82 7.94 26.19 -1.08
N GLY A 83 7.46 25.50 -0.05
CA GLY A 83 6.05 25.52 0.37
C GLY A 83 5.33 24.18 0.38
N LEU A 84 5.91 23.11 -0.19
CA LEU A 84 5.31 21.78 -0.11
C LEU A 84 5.37 21.24 1.33
N TRP A 85 6.51 21.39 2.00
CA TRP A 85 6.67 21.07 3.42
C TRP A 85 5.66 21.82 4.28
N GLY A 86 5.46 23.12 4.03
CA GLY A 86 4.50 23.93 4.78
C GLY A 86 3.05 23.46 4.55
N LYS A 87 2.68 23.13 3.31
CA LYS A 87 1.34 22.60 2.99
C LYS A 87 1.11 21.23 3.61
N LEU A 88 2.11 20.35 3.53
CA LEU A 88 2.05 19.01 4.11
C LEU A 88 2.00 19.07 5.64
N HIS A 89 2.85 19.90 6.25
CA HIS A 89 2.87 20.14 7.69
C HIS A 89 1.56 20.74 8.19
N ASN A 90 0.98 21.73 7.48
CA ASN A 90 -0.30 22.31 7.86
C ASN A 90 -1.44 21.28 7.76
N LYS A 91 -1.50 20.50 6.68
CA LYS A 91 -2.50 19.42 6.54
C LYS A 91 -2.32 18.32 7.57
N PHE A 92 -1.08 18.06 7.97
CA PHE A 92 -0.77 17.07 9.00
C PHE A 92 -1.10 17.56 10.40
N ASN A 93 -0.84 18.82 10.71
CA ASN A 93 -1.30 19.42 11.95
C ASN A 93 -2.84 19.49 11.96
N GLU A 94 -3.49 19.78 10.83
CA GLU A 94 -4.95 19.62 10.70
C GLU A 94 -5.41 18.16 10.91
N TYR A 95 -4.60 17.16 10.55
CA TYR A 95 -4.87 15.73 10.77
C TYR A 95 -4.70 15.34 12.25
N LEU A 96 -3.65 15.84 12.91
CA LEU A 96 -3.34 15.56 14.31
C LEU A 96 -4.20 16.35 15.30
N ASP A 97 -4.40 17.64 15.08
CA ASP A 97 -5.17 18.54 15.98
C ASP A 97 -6.65 18.19 16.03
N LYS A 98 -7.14 17.52 14.99
CA LYS A 98 -8.56 17.30 14.86
C LYS A 98 -9.08 16.02 15.54
N GLU A 99 -8.23 15.10 16.00
CA GLU A 99 -8.64 13.71 16.32
C GLU A 99 -9.65 13.14 15.28
N CYS A 100 -9.61 13.63 14.04
CA CYS A 100 -10.79 13.57 13.17
C CYS A 100 -10.75 12.30 12.34
N ASP A 101 -11.60 11.35 12.73
CA ASP A 101 -12.80 10.85 12.04
C ASP A 101 -13.13 11.29 10.58
N LEU A 102 -12.32 12.07 9.86
CA LEU A 102 -12.68 12.67 8.56
C LEU A 102 -11.83 12.18 7.38
N LEU A 103 -11.40 10.91 7.40
CA LEU A 103 -11.00 10.17 6.20
C LEU A 103 -11.83 8.90 5.96
N LEU A 104 -12.95 8.73 6.68
CA LEU A 104 -13.94 7.66 6.47
C LEU A 104 -14.81 7.84 5.21
N ASN A 105 -14.46 8.76 4.30
CA ASN A 105 -15.27 9.08 3.11
C ASN A 105 -14.69 8.58 1.78
N THR A 106 -13.58 7.88 1.80
CA THR A 106 -13.31 6.83 0.81
C THR A 106 -13.60 5.51 1.52
N GLU A 107 -14.28 4.56 0.86
CA GLU A 107 -14.54 3.22 1.40
C GLU A 107 -13.29 2.74 2.15
N GLU A 108 -13.36 2.73 3.48
CA GLU A 108 -12.18 2.56 4.32
C GLU A 108 -11.53 1.26 3.88
N ILE A 109 -10.29 1.32 3.38
CA ILE A 109 -9.61 0.09 2.98
C ILE A 109 -9.31 -0.66 4.28
N ALA A 110 -10.23 -1.55 4.63
CA ALA A 110 -10.25 -2.31 5.86
C ALA A 110 -9.23 -3.45 5.74
N LEU A 111 -7.96 -3.10 6.01
CA LEU A 111 -6.89 -4.08 6.04
C LEU A 111 -6.92 -4.90 7.33
N GLU A 112 -6.82 -6.22 7.18
CA GLU A 112 -6.49 -7.16 8.25
C GLU A 112 -5.11 -6.83 8.83
N ILE A 113 -4.96 -7.01 10.14
CA ILE A 113 -3.65 -6.88 10.80
C ILE A 113 -2.77 -8.07 10.41
N VAL A 114 -1.57 -7.80 9.91
CA VAL A 114 -0.56 -8.80 9.54
C VAL A 114 0.75 -8.59 10.31
N ASP A 115 1.61 -9.61 10.27
CA ASP A 115 2.96 -9.53 10.86
C ASP A 115 3.83 -8.48 10.15
N THR A 116 4.78 -7.89 10.87
CA THR A 116 5.71 -6.88 10.31
C THR A 116 6.55 -7.44 9.15
N ASN A 117 6.85 -8.74 9.17
CA ASN A 117 7.60 -9.45 8.12
C ASN A 117 6.71 -9.93 6.97
N PHE A 118 5.41 -9.58 6.98
CA PHE A 118 4.50 -9.98 5.92
C PHE A 118 5.01 -9.53 4.54
N ASN A 119 4.97 -10.45 3.58
CA ASN A 119 5.31 -10.19 2.19
C ASN A 119 4.19 -10.73 1.30
N HIS A 120 3.55 -9.85 0.55
CA HIS A 120 2.44 -10.19 -0.35
C HIS A 120 2.81 -11.27 -1.41
N PHE A 121 4.08 -11.40 -1.78
CA PHE A 121 4.53 -12.45 -2.71
C PHE A 121 4.30 -13.87 -2.15
N LEU A 122 4.26 -14.04 -0.83
CA LEU A 122 3.97 -15.33 -0.21
C LEU A 122 2.54 -15.81 -0.48
N LEU A 123 1.62 -14.89 -0.78
CA LEU A 123 0.25 -15.22 -1.18
C LEU A 123 0.15 -15.66 -2.64
N LEU A 124 1.15 -15.33 -3.47
CA LEU A 124 1.25 -15.83 -4.84
C LEU A 124 1.82 -17.26 -4.91
N ASN A 125 2.34 -17.76 -3.78
CA ASN A 125 2.86 -19.12 -3.64
C ASN A 125 1.77 -20.17 -3.39
N ILE A 126 0.50 -19.84 -3.69
CA ILE A 126 -0.52 -20.86 -3.87
C ILE A 126 -0.01 -21.73 -5.03
N PRO A 127 0.19 -23.05 -4.82
CA PRO A 127 0.57 -23.91 -5.92
C PRO A 127 -0.44 -23.68 -7.05
N PHE A 128 0.03 -23.63 -8.29
CA PHE A 128 -0.81 -23.79 -9.48
C PHE A 128 -1.48 -25.18 -9.41
N SER A 129 -2.41 -25.39 -8.47
CA SER A 129 -3.20 -26.60 -8.38
C SER A 129 -4.29 -26.46 -9.44
N SER A 130 -3.91 -26.83 -10.66
CA SER A 130 -4.70 -27.76 -11.49
C SER A 130 -6.22 -27.54 -11.54
N GLN A 131 -6.69 -26.31 -11.72
CA GLN A 131 -8.07 -26.05 -12.19
C GLN A 131 -8.17 -25.98 -13.72
N ALA A 132 -7.19 -26.53 -14.45
CA ALA A 132 -7.31 -26.73 -15.91
C ALA A 132 -7.83 -28.12 -16.31
N ASN A 133 -7.94 -29.10 -15.40
CA ASN A 133 -8.33 -30.47 -15.74
C ASN A 133 -9.37 -31.06 -14.78
N ALA A 134 -10.60 -30.54 -14.80
CA ALA A 134 -11.76 -31.25 -14.27
C ALA A 134 -13.00 -31.22 -15.19
N ASN A 135 -12.98 -30.44 -16.28
CA ASN A 135 -14.13 -30.35 -17.19
C ASN A 135 -13.91 -30.91 -18.61
N ASN A 136 -12.69 -31.32 -18.98
CA ASN A 136 -12.42 -31.83 -20.35
C ASN A 136 -12.21 -33.35 -20.46
N SER A 137 -12.24 -34.13 -19.38
CA SER A 137 -12.05 -35.59 -19.44
C SER A 137 -13.34 -36.38 -19.69
N LYS A 138 -14.49 -35.74 -19.91
CA LYS A 138 -15.73 -36.42 -20.32
C LYS A 138 -16.14 -36.21 -21.77
N GLU A 139 -15.42 -35.40 -22.54
CA GLU A 139 -15.79 -35.07 -23.92
C GLU A 139 -14.87 -35.69 -24.99
N VAL A 140 -13.69 -36.19 -24.62
CA VAL A 140 -12.72 -36.76 -25.59
C VAL A 140 -12.98 -38.24 -25.90
N ASP A 141 -13.69 -38.98 -25.03
CA ASP A 141 -14.00 -40.41 -25.25
C ASP A 141 -15.19 -40.67 -26.19
N LYS A 142 -15.83 -39.63 -26.72
CA LYS A 142 -16.93 -39.76 -27.71
C LYS A 142 -16.49 -39.59 -29.18
N LEU A 143 -15.22 -39.29 -29.46
CA LEU A 143 -14.76 -38.99 -30.82
C LEU A 143 -13.92 -40.09 -31.50
N TYR A 144 -13.68 -41.23 -30.84
CA TYR A 144 -12.92 -42.34 -31.43
C TYR A 144 -13.55 -43.74 -31.29
N LYS A 145 -14.86 -43.82 -31.02
CA LYS A 145 -15.64 -45.06 -31.20
C LYS A 145 -16.97 -44.74 -31.88
N GLY A 146 -16.94 -44.75 -33.20
CA GLY A 146 -18.07 -44.68 -34.12
C GLY A 146 -17.59 -45.04 -35.50
#